data_AF-A0AB36LZI1-F1
#
_entry.id   AF-A0AB36LZI1-F1
#
_cell.length_a   1.000
_cell.length_b   1.000
_cell.length_c   1.000
_cell.angle_alpha   90.00
_cell.angle_beta   90.00
_cell.angle_gamma   90.00
#
_symmetry.space_group_name_H-M   'P 1'
#
loop_
_entity.id
_entity.type
_entity.pdbx_description
1 polymer ?
#
loop_
_entity_poly.entity_id
_entity_poly.type
_entity_poly.pdbx_seq_one_letter_code
_entity_poly.pdbx_strand_id
1 'polypeptide(L)'
;MNFDFKILTDEVSRDDLFTDKTHEKSADTLFKVINASEKNITIGLEGAWGAGKSTVINMFNQKLQQDKDQKTLFFLFDAWAHKDDPLRKIFLESLIENIKLENSDNQPLDKTHKEIIGRVKTTDTTVHKTVSPLGKRLAFSAMIVPLGTVLIRTVKVEDLGLFLFHNTINWMFCFSLILVLAPILVMVHWFFMGEDQIPEQKGFLIGKKKNWDFFTKESTEVIKQETTEYGEKTSIEFQKYFDEIINIAFKSYNYKQVIIVIDNLDRVDPEQAKSVWSTLQTFFQGRSLTTNSTQNNKIIFVVPYDKEGFSAIWSKGKNESNDDGIASSFLDKCFQVRVEVPQPISSGWLNYCEQCINQALIGWSKEKKIRN
;
A
#
# COMPACT_ATOMS: atom_id res chain seq x y z
N MET A 1 -56.32 -19.64 11.78
CA MET A 1 -54.89 -20.02 11.73
C MET A 1 -54.21 -19.01 10.85
N ASN A 2 -53.26 -18.23 11.37
CA ASN A 2 -52.42 -17.38 10.53
C ASN A 2 -51.46 -18.31 9.79
N PHE A 3 -51.56 -18.30 8.46
CA PHE A 3 -50.65 -19.03 7.59
C PHE A 3 -49.55 -18.08 7.19
N ASP A 4 -48.54 -17.97 8.05
CA ASP A 4 -47.38 -17.11 7.79
C ASP A 4 -46.35 -17.90 6.98
N PHE A 5 -45.75 -17.23 5.99
CA PHE A 5 -44.64 -17.81 5.22
C PHE A 5 -43.39 -16.97 5.45
N LYS A 6 -42.25 -17.66 5.57
CA LYS A 6 -40.92 -17.06 5.70
C LYS A 6 -40.17 -17.26 4.39
N ILE A 7 -39.70 -16.15 3.81
CA ILE A 7 -38.78 -16.21 2.67
C ILE A 7 -37.44 -16.75 3.16
N LEU A 8 -36.94 -17.79 2.50
CA LEU A 8 -35.60 -18.32 2.73
C LEU A 8 -34.63 -17.64 1.77
N THR A 9 -33.57 -17.06 2.31
CA THR A 9 -32.49 -16.44 1.54
C THR A 9 -31.39 -17.46 1.25
N ASP A 10 -30.74 -17.32 0.10
CA ASP A 10 -29.57 -18.11 -0.28
C ASP A 10 -28.33 -17.55 0.41
N GLU A 11 -28.23 -17.83 1.72
CA GLU A 11 -27.09 -17.48 2.54
C GLU A 11 -26.16 -18.68 2.71
N VAL A 12 -24.86 -18.41 2.88
CA VAL A 12 -23.86 -19.44 3.16
C VAL A 12 -24.28 -20.23 4.41
N SER A 13 -24.55 -21.52 4.24
CA SER A 13 -25.04 -22.35 5.33
C SER A 13 -24.00 -22.47 6.45
N ARG A 14 -24.47 -22.51 7.69
CA ARG A 14 -23.64 -22.81 8.87
C ARG A 14 -23.50 -24.30 9.10
N ASP A 15 -24.55 -25.06 8.82
CA ASP A 15 -24.65 -26.48 9.08
C ASP A 15 -24.80 -27.26 7.76
N ASP A 16 -24.28 -28.48 7.75
CA ASP A 16 -24.46 -29.38 6.61
C ASP A 16 -25.78 -30.13 6.79
N LEU A 17 -26.81 -29.65 6.09
CA LEU A 17 -28.16 -30.19 6.15
C LEU A 17 -28.34 -31.41 5.23
N PHE A 18 -27.34 -31.75 4.41
CA PHE A 18 -27.38 -32.95 3.60
C PHE A 18 -27.07 -34.19 4.45
N THR A 19 -27.80 -35.28 4.20
CA THR A 19 -27.67 -36.53 4.96
C THR A 19 -26.23 -37.04 5.02
N ASP A 20 -25.49 -36.88 3.93
CA ASP A 20 -24.14 -37.45 3.77
C ASP A 20 -23.02 -36.55 4.30
N LYS A 21 -23.35 -35.35 4.77
CA LYS A 21 -22.43 -34.37 5.38
C LYS A 21 -21.17 -34.12 4.56
N THR A 22 -21.33 -33.99 3.24
CA THR A 22 -20.21 -33.90 2.29
C THR A 22 -19.40 -32.63 2.45
N HIS A 23 -20.05 -31.50 2.73
CA HIS A 23 -19.34 -30.22 2.96
C HIS A 23 -18.56 -30.26 4.27
N GLU A 24 -19.14 -30.86 5.32
CA GLU A 24 -18.46 -31.05 6.61
C GLU A 24 -17.20 -31.92 6.45
N LYS A 25 -17.28 -33.01 5.67
CA LYS A 25 -16.13 -33.88 5.36
C LYS A 25 -15.02 -33.15 4.57
N SER A 26 -15.37 -32.29 3.61
CA SER A 26 -14.39 -31.47 2.90
C SER A 26 -13.73 -30.46 3.84
N ALA A 27 -14.50 -29.82 4.74
CA ALA A 27 -13.97 -28.92 5.76
C ALA A 27 -13.04 -29.65 6.76
N ASP A 28 -13.40 -30.87 7.16
CA ASP A 28 -12.54 -31.73 8.00
C ASP A 28 -11.24 -32.10 7.32
N THR A 29 -11.30 -32.42 6.03
CA THR A 29 -10.11 -32.73 5.23
C THR A 29 -9.20 -31.51 5.16
N LEU A 30 -9.75 -30.33 4.88
CA LEU A 30 -9.01 -29.08 4.86
C LEU A 30 -8.34 -28.79 6.20
N PHE A 31 -9.07 -28.94 7.31
CA PHE A 31 -8.54 -28.77 8.67
C PHE A 31 -7.39 -29.75 8.97
N LYS A 32 -7.54 -31.03 8.63
CA LYS A 32 -6.49 -32.05 8.81
C LYS A 32 -5.23 -31.74 8.01
N VAL A 33 -5.36 -31.37 6.74
CA VAL A 33 -4.23 -30.99 5.87
C VAL A 33 -3.47 -29.81 6.48
N ILE A 34 -4.20 -28.80 6.94
CA ILE A 34 -3.64 -27.60 7.53
C ILE A 34 -2.90 -27.88 8.84
N ASN A 35 -3.48 -28.70 9.71
CA ASN A 35 -2.86 -29.05 10.99
C ASN A 35 -1.67 -30.01 10.83
N ALA A 36 -1.69 -30.86 9.80
CA ALA A 36 -0.54 -31.72 9.46
C ALA A 36 0.63 -30.95 8.83
N SER A 37 0.41 -29.75 8.29
CA SER A 37 1.47 -28.96 7.67
C SER A 37 2.27 -28.17 8.70
N GLU A 38 3.60 -28.36 8.67
CA GLU A 38 4.59 -27.57 9.42
C GLU A 38 5.10 -26.36 8.63
N LYS A 39 4.76 -26.26 7.35
CA LYS A 39 5.26 -25.21 6.44
C LYS A 39 4.12 -24.38 5.87
N ASN A 40 4.50 -23.25 5.27
CA ASN A 40 3.60 -22.46 4.45
C ASN A 40 3.14 -23.29 3.25
N ILE A 41 1.82 -23.38 3.05
CA ILE A 41 1.21 -24.13 1.95
C ILE A 41 0.06 -23.34 1.34
N THR A 42 -0.16 -23.59 0.06
CA THR A 42 -1.23 -23.05 -0.77
C THR A 42 -2.11 -24.22 -1.15
N ILE A 43 -3.37 -24.15 -0.72
CA ILE A 43 -4.37 -25.19 -0.89
C ILE A 43 -5.40 -24.69 -1.90
N GLY A 44 -5.63 -25.48 -2.94
CA GLY A 44 -6.73 -25.29 -3.86
C GLY A 44 -7.99 -25.99 -3.34
N LEU A 45 -9.09 -25.27 -3.18
CA LEU A 45 -10.40 -25.86 -2.88
C LEU A 45 -11.20 -25.95 -4.19
N GLU A 46 -11.08 -27.09 -4.87
CA GLU A 46 -11.62 -27.30 -6.21
C GLU A 46 -13.08 -27.75 -6.15
N GLY A 47 -13.94 -27.13 -6.94
CA GLY A 47 -15.31 -27.61 -7.12
C GLY A 47 -16.10 -26.75 -8.11
N ALA A 48 -17.14 -27.33 -8.72
CA ALA A 48 -17.98 -26.65 -9.68
C ALA A 48 -18.69 -25.40 -9.11
N TRP A 49 -19.23 -24.53 -9.97
CA TRP A 49 -20.15 -23.48 -9.52
C TRP A 49 -21.31 -24.12 -8.76
N GLY A 50 -21.55 -23.65 -7.53
CA GLY A 50 -22.70 -24.09 -6.74
C GLY A 50 -22.44 -25.38 -5.95
N ALA A 51 -21.22 -25.92 -6.01
CA ALA A 51 -20.82 -27.08 -5.22
C ALA A 51 -20.80 -26.82 -3.71
N GLY A 52 -20.89 -25.57 -3.25
CA GLY A 52 -20.89 -25.20 -1.83
C GLY A 52 -19.51 -24.83 -1.27
N LYS A 53 -18.58 -24.35 -2.10
CA LYS A 53 -17.22 -23.98 -1.68
C LYS A 53 -17.21 -22.96 -0.52
N SER A 54 -17.98 -21.88 -0.62
CA SER A 54 -18.08 -20.87 0.45
C SER A 54 -18.72 -21.46 1.72
N THR A 55 -19.63 -22.43 1.60
CA THR A 55 -20.18 -23.20 2.74
C THR A 55 -19.10 -24.03 3.43
N VAL A 56 -18.25 -24.73 2.66
CA VAL A 56 -17.10 -25.47 3.19
C VAL A 56 -16.13 -24.54 3.92
N ILE A 57 -15.82 -23.37 3.35
CA ILE A 57 -14.94 -22.37 3.99
C ILE A 57 -15.55 -21.85 5.30
N ASN A 58 -16.86 -21.60 5.34
CA ASN A 58 -17.54 -21.16 6.55
C ASN A 58 -17.49 -22.22 7.66
N MET A 59 -17.78 -23.48 7.33
CA MET A 59 -17.66 -24.61 8.26
C MET A 59 -16.22 -24.79 8.76
N PHE A 60 -15.26 -24.63 7.85
CA PHE A 60 -13.84 -24.68 8.18
C PHE A 60 -13.45 -23.56 9.17
N ASN A 61 -13.92 -22.32 8.96
CA ASN A 61 -13.70 -21.21 9.90
C ASN A 61 -14.30 -21.51 11.29
N GLN A 62 -15.51 -22.08 11.35
CA GLN A 62 -16.10 -22.48 12.63
C GLN A 62 -15.24 -23.52 13.37
N LYS A 63 -14.68 -24.50 12.66
CA LYS A 63 -13.77 -25.50 13.24
C LYS A 63 -12.48 -24.87 13.77
N LEU A 64 -11.91 -23.90 13.04
CA LEU A 64 -10.74 -23.14 13.51
C LEU A 64 -11.03 -22.35 14.79
N GLN A 65 -12.21 -21.74 14.91
CA GLN A 65 -12.61 -21.00 16.11
C GLN A 65 -12.83 -21.90 17.34
N GLN A 66 -13.17 -23.17 17.11
CA GLN A 66 -13.32 -24.17 18.17
C GLN A 66 -11.97 -24.72 18.65
N ASP A 67 -10.93 -24.63 17.83
CA ASP A 67 -9.57 -25.03 18.17
C ASP A 67 -8.90 -23.97 19.06
N LYS A 68 -8.81 -24.25 20.37
CA LYS A 68 -8.25 -23.33 21.36
C LYS A 68 -6.73 -23.41 21.48
N ASP A 69 -6.11 -24.42 20.86
CA ASP A 69 -4.68 -24.68 21.05
C ASP A 69 -3.80 -23.74 20.20
N GLN A 70 -4.36 -23.14 19.14
CA GLN A 70 -3.63 -22.26 18.24
C GLN A 70 -4.38 -20.94 17.99
N LYS A 71 -3.78 -19.82 18.40
CA LYS A 71 -4.27 -18.48 18.03
C LYS A 71 -4.09 -18.29 16.52
N THR A 72 -5.19 -18.41 15.78
CA THR A 72 -5.24 -18.36 14.32
C THR A 72 -5.91 -17.08 13.85
N LEU A 73 -5.24 -16.35 12.95
CA LEU A 73 -5.86 -15.24 12.21
C LEU A 73 -6.54 -15.84 10.98
N PHE A 74 -7.85 -15.64 10.83
CA PHE A 74 -8.60 -16.06 9.66
C PHE A 74 -9.04 -14.84 8.85
N PHE A 75 -8.48 -14.70 7.66
CA PHE A 75 -8.78 -13.61 6.75
C PHE A 75 -9.43 -14.14 5.47
N LEU A 76 -10.68 -13.75 5.20
CA LEU A 76 -11.40 -14.05 3.96
C LEU A 76 -11.46 -12.79 3.10
N PHE A 77 -10.95 -12.90 1.87
CA PHE A 77 -10.96 -11.84 0.87
C PHE A 77 -11.79 -12.27 -0.34
N ASP A 78 -12.89 -11.55 -0.61
CA ASP A 78 -13.68 -11.74 -1.82
C ASP A 78 -13.14 -10.83 -2.94
N ALA A 79 -12.42 -11.40 -3.89
CA ALA A 79 -11.81 -10.63 -4.97
C ALA A 79 -12.86 -10.05 -5.94
N TRP A 80 -14.00 -10.71 -6.09
CA TRP A 80 -15.06 -10.27 -7.02
C TRP A 80 -15.83 -9.06 -6.48
N ALA A 81 -16.00 -8.97 -5.17
CA ALA A 81 -16.62 -7.80 -4.51
C ALA A 81 -15.84 -6.50 -4.76
N HIS A 82 -14.55 -6.59 -5.09
CA HIS A 82 -13.64 -5.45 -5.28
C HIS A 82 -13.02 -5.39 -6.69
N LYS A 83 -13.62 -6.06 -7.68
CA LYS A 83 -13.08 -6.17 -9.06
C LYS A 83 -12.85 -4.81 -9.74
N ASP A 84 -13.61 -3.78 -9.37
CA ASP A 84 -13.55 -2.46 -10.00
C ASP A 84 -12.52 -1.54 -9.32
N ASP A 85 -11.87 -2.02 -8.26
CA ASP A 85 -10.92 -1.27 -7.46
C ASP A 85 -9.48 -1.84 -7.59
N PRO A 86 -8.45 -1.11 -7.11
CA PRO A 86 -7.09 -1.63 -7.04
C PRO A 86 -6.97 -2.77 -6.01
N LEU A 87 -7.15 -4.02 -6.47
CA LEU A 87 -7.23 -5.21 -5.62
C LEU A 87 -6.06 -5.36 -4.63
N ARG A 88 -4.82 -5.05 -5.04
CA ARG A 88 -3.65 -5.13 -4.15
C ARG A 88 -3.77 -4.19 -2.96
N LYS A 89 -4.29 -2.98 -3.17
CA LYS A 89 -4.47 -1.99 -2.11
C LYS A 89 -5.57 -2.45 -1.16
N ILE A 90 -6.73 -2.82 -1.71
CA ILE A 90 -7.88 -3.25 -0.91
C ILE A 90 -7.58 -4.51 -0.14
N PHE A 91 -6.88 -5.48 -0.73
CA PHE A 91 -6.45 -6.67 -0.02
C PHE A 91 -5.67 -6.33 1.27
N LEU A 92 -4.71 -5.39 1.18
CA LEU A 92 -3.93 -4.96 2.35
C LEU A 92 -4.79 -4.19 3.36
N GLU A 93 -5.68 -3.31 2.90
CA GLU A 93 -6.60 -2.55 3.76
C GLU A 93 -7.56 -3.49 4.49
N SER A 94 -8.22 -4.41 3.78
CA SER A 94 -9.12 -5.40 4.37
C SER A 94 -8.41 -6.34 5.34
N LEU A 95 -7.16 -6.72 5.07
CA LEU A 95 -6.36 -7.54 6.00
C LEU A 95 -6.09 -6.77 7.31
N ILE A 96 -5.73 -5.49 7.21
CA ILE A 96 -5.52 -4.63 8.37
C ILE A 96 -6.82 -4.48 9.17
N GLU A 97 -7.92 -4.18 8.49
CA GLU A 97 -9.24 -4.02 9.13
C GLU A 97 -9.66 -5.30 9.85
N ASN A 98 -9.47 -6.46 9.23
CA ASN A 98 -9.75 -7.75 9.86
C ASN A 98 -8.94 -7.96 11.15
N ILE A 99 -7.64 -7.68 11.15
CA ILE A 99 -6.80 -7.79 12.35
C ILE A 99 -7.24 -6.80 13.44
N LYS A 100 -7.61 -5.57 13.06
CA LYS A 100 -8.10 -4.55 14.00
C LYS A 100 -9.47 -4.88 14.61
N LEU A 101 -10.32 -5.60 13.88
CA LEU A 101 -11.60 -6.07 14.41
C LEU A 101 -11.41 -7.15 15.48
N GLU A 102 -10.39 -8.01 15.32
CA GLU A 102 -10.09 -9.09 16.26
C GLU A 102 -9.27 -8.65 17.49
N ASN A 103 -8.59 -7.50 17.44
CA ASN A 103 -7.68 -7.06 18.49
C ASN A 103 -8.03 -5.65 18.98
N SER A 104 -8.01 -5.42 20.31
CA SER A 104 -8.39 -4.12 20.88
C SER A 104 -7.32 -3.02 20.73
N ASP A 105 -6.06 -3.39 20.51
CA ASP A 105 -4.96 -2.43 20.33
C ASP A 105 -4.64 -2.25 18.83
N ASN A 106 -4.97 -1.08 18.28
CA ASN A 106 -4.78 -0.76 16.86
C ASN A 106 -3.47 -0.02 16.57
N GLN A 107 -2.72 0.41 17.61
CA GLN A 107 -1.54 1.24 17.43
C GLN A 107 -0.47 0.63 16.52
N PRO A 108 -0.16 -0.69 16.59
CA PRO A 108 0.87 -1.29 15.73
C PRO A 108 0.57 -1.15 14.24
N LEU A 109 -0.71 -1.25 13.84
CA LEU A 109 -1.14 -1.24 12.44
C LEU A 109 -1.50 0.16 11.93
N ASP A 110 -1.73 1.14 12.80
CA ASP A 110 -2.18 2.48 12.39
C ASP A 110 -1.18 3.22 11.50
N LYS A 111 0.12 3.03 11.74
CA LYS A 111 1.16 3.62 10.90
C LYS A 111 1.11 3.02 9.49
N THR A 112 1.20 1.69 9.39
CA THR A 112 1.17 0.95 8.12
C THR A 112 -0.13 1.24 7.35
N HIS A 113 -1.26 1.29 8.05
CA HIS A 113 -2.56 1.62 7.45
C HIS A 113 -2.58 3.02 6.82
N LYS A 114 -2.04 4.04 7.52
CA LYS A 114 -1.96 5.41 6.99
C LYS A 114 -1.06 5.51 5.75
N GLU A 115 0.03 4.74 5.72
CA GLU A 115 0.93 4.68 4.57
C GLU A 115 0.26 4.01 3.35
N ILE A 116 -0.48 2.91 3.54
CA ILE A 116 -1.20 2.20 2.47
C ILE A 116 -2.28 3.09 1.85
N ILE A 117 -3.09 3.76 2.67
CA ILE A 117 -4.15 4.68 2.22
C ILE A 117 -3.56 5.85 1.40
N GLY A 118 -2.26 6.14 1.54
CA GLY A 118 -1.57 7.21 0.82
C GLY A 118 -1.69 8.58 1.49
N ARG A 119 -1.99 8.63 2.80
CA ARG A 119 -2.16 9.91 3.50
C ARG A 119 -0.85 10.61 3.86
N VAL A 120 0.29 9.92 3.92
CA VAL A 120 1.56 10.56 4.30
C VAL A 120 2.77 9.87 3.66
N LYS A 121 3.41 10.55 2.70
CA LYS A 121 4.81 10.28 2.33
C LYS A 121 5.63 11.50 2.73
N THR A 122 6.06 11.54 3.99
CA THR A 122 6.97 12.58 4.49
C THR A 122 8.34 12.36 3.88
N THR A 123 8.67 13.14 2.85
CA THR A 123 9.99 13.14 2.23
C THR A 123 10.78 14.29 2.82
N ASP A 124 11.58 14.03 3.85
CA ASP A 124 12.44 15.05 4.46
C ASP A 124 13.66 15.28 3.57
N THR A 125 13.64 16.35 2.78
CA THR A 125 14.78 16.77 1.97
C THR A 125 15.43 17.97 2.66
N THR A 126 16.62 17.78 3.22
CA THR A 126 17.39 18.83 3.90
C THR A 126 18.38 19.48 2.93
N VAL A 127 18.26 20.78 2.70
CA VAL A 127 19.23 21.56 1.91
C VAL A 127 19.57 22.86 2.63
N HIS A 128 20.87 23.18 2.67
CA HIS A 128 21.43 24.30 3.41
C HIS A 128 21.38 25.62 2.63
N LYS A 129 20.98 26.71 3.28
CA LYS A 129 21.06 28.08 2.73
C LYS A 129 22.51 28.57 2.77
N THR A 130 23.03 29.07 1.65
CA THR A 130 24.23 29.92 1.65
C THR A 130 23.95 31.22 0.89
N VAL A 131 24.50 32.33 1.36
CA VAL A 131 24.45 33.63 0.67
C VAL A 131 25.37 33.55 -0.55
N SER A 132 24.95 34.12 -1.70
CA SER A 132 25.80 34.17 -2.89
C SER A 132 27.11 34.93 -2.61
N PRO A 133 28.19 34.67 -3.36
CA PRO A 133 29.45 35.37 -3.16
C PRO A 133 29.32 36.91 -3.27
N LEU A 134 28.42 37.40 -4.13
CA LEU A 134 28.06 38.82 -4.21
C LEU A 134 27.33 39.30 -2.96
N GLY A 135 26.31 38.56 -2.51
CA GLY A 135 25.54 38.91 -1.32
C GLY A 135 26.42 39.00 -0.06
N LYS A 136 27.40 38.10 0.10
CA LYS A 136 28.36 38.13 1.22
C LYS A 136 29.22 39.40 1.20
N ARG A 137 29.76 39.77 0.03
CA ARG A 137 30.62 40.96 -0.14
C ARG A 137 29.84 42.25 0.05
N LEU A 138 28.62 42.32 -0.48
CA LEU A 138 27.75 43.49 -0.30
C LEU A 138 27.33 43.64 1.17
N ALA A 139 26.90 42.57 1.84
CA ALA A 139 26.53 42.61 3.26
C ALA A 139 27.68 43.12 4.14
N PHE A 140 28.91 42.63 3.89
CA PHE A 140 30.09 43.11 4.61
C PHE A 140 30.38 44.59 4.34
N SER A 141 30.29 45.04 3.08
CA SER A 141 30.52 46.45 2.73
C SER A 141 29.48 47.39 3.35
N ALA A 142 28.21 46.97 3.39
CA ALA A 142 27.12 47.75 3.99
C ALA A 142 27.30 47.89 5.51
N MET A 143 27.86 46.88 6.18
CA MET A 143 28.13 46.91 7.62
C MET A 143 29.15 47.99 8.03
N ILE A 144 30.04 48.40 7.12
CA ILE A 144 31.12 49.37 7.40
C ILE A 144 30.67 50.83 7.17
N VAL A 145 29.58 51.05 6.42
CA VAL A 145 29.07 52.40 6.11
C VAL A 145 28.78 53.25 7.35
N PRO A 146 28.14 52.75 8.43
CA PRO A 146 27.90 53.54 9.64
C PRO A 146 29.18 54.09 10.25
N LEU A 147 30.27 53.31 10.26
CA LEU A 147 31.58 53.76 10.74
C LEU A 147 32.12 54.91 9.89
N GLY A 148 31.98 54.83 8.57
CA GLY A 148 32.33 55.91 7.65
C GLY A 148 31.56 57.20 7.94
N THR A 149 30.25 57.11 8.19
CA THR A 149 29.41 58.29 8.49
C THR A 149 29.76 58.97 9.81
N VAL A 150 30.12 58.18 10.84
CA VAL A 150 30.60 58.71 12.12
C VAL A 150 31.92 59.45 11.94
N LEU A 151 32.85 58.88 11.16
CA LEU A 151 34.15 59.51 10.89
C LEU A 151 33.99 60.81 10.11
N ILE A 152 33.10 60.88 9.11
CA ILE A 152 32.81 62.14 8.39
C ILE A 152 32.38 63.24 9.36
N ARG A 153 31.56 62.93 10.36
CA ARG A 153 31.09 63.90 11.35
C ARG A 153 32.21 64.45 12.23
N THR A 154 33.28 63.68 12.43
CA THR A 154 34.44 64.12 13.23
C THR A 154 35.38 65.06 12.47
N VAL A 155 35.27 65.11 11.14
CA VAL A 155 36.04 66.04 10.30
C VAL A 155 35.40 67.42 10.37
N LYS A 156 36.16 68.43 10.77
CA LYS A 156 35.67 69.82 10.81
C LYS A 156 35.47 70.32 9.38
N VAL A 157 34.33 70.96 9.13
CA VAL A 157 33.97 71.52 7.82
C VAL A 157 34.97 72.61 7.38
N GLU A 158 35.63 73.27 8.33
CA GLU A 158 36.69 74.27 8.11
C GLU A 158 37.97 73.66 7.49
N ASP A 159 38.25 72.37 7.76
CA ASP A 159 39.36 71.61 7.17
C ASP A 159 38.98 70.99 5.81
N LEU A 160 37.70 71.10 5.40
CA LEU A 160 37.18 70.69 4.10
C LEU A 160 37.38 71.82 3.10
N GLY A 161 38.65 72.10 2.77
CA GLY A 161 38.97 72.91 1.60
C GLY A 161 38.33 72.27 0.37
N LEU A 162 37.27 72.90 -0.14
CA LEU A 162 36.58 72.48 -1.36
C LEU A 162 37.65 72.30 -2.45
N PHE A 163 37.58 71.17 -3.15
CA PHE A 163 38.62 70.46 -3.91
C PHE A 163 39.29 71.22 -5.09
N LEU A 164 39.35 72.56 -5.04
CA LEU A 164 39.87 73.40 -6.12
C LEU A 164 40.88 74.47 -5.67
N PHE A 165 41.10 74.76 -4.37
CA PHE A 165 41.96 75.90 -3.99
C PHE A 165 42.88 75.80 -2.75
N HIS A 166 43.09 74.64 -2.10
CA HIS A 166 44.07 74.50 -0.99
C HIS A 166 44.93 73.22 -1.09
N ASN A 167 46.19 73.30 -0.66
CA ASN A 167 47.29 72.36 -1.01
C ASN A 167 47.47 71.16 -0.05
N THR A 168 46.49 70.88 0.84
CA THR A 168 46.57 69.77 1.80
C THR A 168 45.32 68.91 1.74
N ILE A 169 45.46 67.71 1.18
CA ILE A 169 44.39 66.71 1.12
C ILE A 169 44.15 66.18 2.53
N ASN A 170 42.92 66.26 3.03
CA ASN A 170 42.55 65.62 4.28
C ASN A 170 42.33 64.11 4.05
N TRP A 171 43.36 63.32 4.34
CA TRP A 171 43.35 61.87 4.16
C TRP A 171 42.25 61.17 4.98
N MET A 172 41.85 61.74 6.13
CA MET A 172 40.80 61.20 6.98
C MET A 172 39.42 61.37 6.33
N PHE A 173 39.19 62.49 5.65
CA PHE A 173 37.99 62.71 4.84
C PHE A 173 37.93 61.74 3.66
N CYS A 174 39.04 61.58 2.92
CA CYS A 174 39.12 60.62 1.81
C CYS A 174 38.87 59.18 2.26
N PHE A 175 39.47 58.76 3.37
CA PHE A 175 39.26 57.43 3.94
C PHE A 175 37.79 57.20 4.32
N SER A 176 37.17 58.18 4.97
CA SER A 176 35.76 58.09 5.38
C SER A 176 34.81 58.06 4.19
N LEU A 177 35.13 58.81 3.11
CA LEU A 177 34.39 58.79 1.86
C LEU A 177 34.46 57.41 1.17
N ILE A 178 35.62 56.76 1.20
CA ILE A 178 35.80 55.40 0.66
C ILE A 178 34.94 54.38 1.43
N LEU A 179 34.88 54.48 2.76
CA LEU A 179 34.06 53.58 3.57
C LEU A 179 32.56 53.73 3.29
N VAL A 180 32.08 54.96 3.07
CA VAL A 180 30.68 55.22 2.71
C VAL A 180 30.38 54.73 1.28
N LEU A 181 31.32 54.87 0.35
CA LEU A 181 31.17 54.42 -1.03
C LEU A 181 31.48 52.93 -1.24
N ALA A 182 31.87 52.20 -0.19
CA ALA A 182 32.29 50.81 -0.29
C ALA A 182 31.26 49.88 -0.97
N PRO A 183 29.93 49.97 -0.72
CA PRO A 183 28.96 49.13 -1.42
C PRO A 183 28.90 49.38 -2.92
N ILE A 184 29.07 50.63 -3.35
CA ILE A 184 29.09 51.02 -4.76
C ILE A 184 30.35 50.47 -5.43
N LEU A 185 31.50 50.57 -4.76
CA LEU A 185 32.76 49.99 -5.24
C LEU A 185 32.67 48.48 -5.40
N VAL A 186 31.99 47.77 -4.49
CA VAL A 186 31.75 46.32 -4.61
C VAL A 186 30.90 45.99 -5.84
N MET A 187 29.86 46.78 -6.13
CA MET A 187 29.05 46.59 -7.34
C MET A 187 29.83 46.86 -8.63
N VAL A 188 30.64 47.93 -8.66
CA VAL A 188 31.49 48.26 -9.81
C VAL A 188 32.54 47.17 -10.01
N HIS A 189 33.20 46.73 -8.94
CA HIS A 189 34.14 45.62 -8.99
C HIS A 189 33.47 44.33 -9.49
N TRP A 190 32.25 44.05 -9.04
CA TRP A 190 31.50 42.88 -9.49
C TRP A 190 31.10 42.96 -10.97
N PHE A 191 30.80 44.14 -11.49
CA PHE A 191 30.53 44.35 -12.91
C PHE A 191 31.73 43.91 -13.79
N PHE A 192 32.97 44.19 -13.35
CA PHE A 192 34.17 43.83 -14.10
C PHE A 192 34.69 42.40 -13.79
N MET A 193 34.70 42.00 -12.52
CA MET A 193 35.39 40.80 -12.03
C MET A 193 34.46 39.80 -11.30
N GLY A 194 33.14 40.00 -11.34
CA GLY A 194 32.17 39.09 -10.75
C GLY A 194 32.15 37.72 -11.42
N GLU A 195 31.51 36.75 -10.77
CA GLU A 195 31.34 35.41 -11.34
C GLU A 195 30.47 35.46 -12.60
N ASP A 196 30.89 34.74 -13.64
CA ASP A 196 30.11 34.59 -14.87
C ASP A 196 28.91 33.67 -14.58
N GLN A 197 27.76 33.97 -15.17
CA GLN A 197 26.60 33.10 -15.14
C GLN A 197 26.90 31.84 -15.95
N ILE A 198 26.55 30.66 -15.42
CA ILE A 198 26.67 29.39 -16.15
C ILE A 198 25.81 29.50 -17.42
N PRO A 199 26.36 29.24 -18.62
CA PRO A 199 25.62 29.39 -19.87
C PRO A 199 24.53 28.32 -19.98
N GLU A 200 23.27 28.73 -19.87
CA GLU A 200 22.15 27.92 -20.36
C GLU A 200 22.27 27.82 -21.88
N GLN A 201 22.36 26.59 -22.40
CA GLN A 201 22.46 26.31 -23.83
C GLN A 201 21.17 26.70 -24.58
N LYS A 202 20.98 28.00 -24.87
CA LYS A 202 20.08 28.46 -25.92
C LYS A 202 20.66 29.73 -26.58
N GLY A 203 21.17 29.56 -27.80
CA GLY A 203 21.29 30.65 -28.77
C GLY A 203 22.69 31.21 -29.00
N PHE A 204 22.98 31.43 -30.28
CA PHE A 204 24.23 31.74 -30.97
C PHE A 204 24.91 33.09 -30.62
N LEU A 205 24.67 33.69 -29.45
CA LEU A 205 25.35 34.91 -29.00
C LEU A 205 25.89 34.73 -27.58
N ILE A 206 27.07 34.13 -27.47
CA ILE A 206 27.77 33.92 -26.18
C ILE A 206 28.39 35.25 -25.74
N GLY A 207 27.57 36.14 -25.21
CA GLY A 207 28.03 37.19 -24.30
C GLY A 207 28.09 36.61 -22.89
N LYS A 208 29.28 36.58 -22.27
CA LYS A 208 29.42 36.22 -20.85
C LYS A 208 28.64 37.22 -20.01
N LYS A 209 27.42 36.86 -19.56
CA LYS A 209 26.65 37.69 -18.62
C LYS A 209 27.13 37.39 -17.20
N LYS A 210 27.37 38.43 -16.40
CA LYS A 210 27.72 38.30 -14.97
C LYS A 210 26.50 37.86 -14.16
N ASN A 211 26.71 37.03 -13.14
CA ASN A 211 25.65 36.63 -12.23
C ASN A 211 25.36 37.77 -11.23
N TRP A 212 24.16 38.36 -11.28
CA TRP A 212 23.72 39.42 -10.38
C TRP A 212 22.80 38.91 -9.25
N ASP A 213 22.66 37.59 -9.09
CA ASP A 213 21.81 37.00 -8.06
C ASP A 213 22.33 37.34 -6.65
N PHE A 214 21.63 38.25 -5.99
CA PHE A 214 21.89 38.65 -4.60
C PHE A 214 21.49 37.54 -3.61
N PHE A 215 20.46 36.77 -3.97
CA PHE A 215 20.05 35.53 -3.33
C PHE A 215 20.03 34.44 -4.41
N THR A 216 20.60 33.26 -4.15
CA THR A 216 20.42 32.13 -5.06
C THR A 216 18.93 31.75 -5.11
N LYS A 217 18.40 31.45 -6.30
CA LYS A 217 17.00 31.07 -6.55
C LYS A 217 16.62 29.66 -6.05
N GLU A 218 17.21 29.21 -4.96
CA GLU A 218 16.80 27.95 -4.33
C GLU A 218 16.07 28.28 -3.03
N SER A 219 14.74 28.39 -3.18
CA SER A 219 13.77 28.68 -2.14
C SER A 219 13.64 27.54 -1.14
N THR A 220 13.36 27.90 0.11
CA THR A 220 12.99 26.97 1.18
C THR A 220 11.54 27.22 1.57
N GLU A 221 10.63 26.40 1.06
CA GLU A 221 9.30 26.21 1.65
C GLU A 221 9.24 24.78 2.18
N VAL A 222 8.75 24.61 3.40
CA VAL A 222 8.31 23.29 3.88
C VAL A 222 6.95 23.04 3.25
N ILE A 223 6.93 22.64 1.98
CA ILE A 223 5.71 22.13 1.38
C ILE A 223 5.54 20.72 1.92
N LYS A 224 4.76 20.58 2.99
CA LYS A 224 4.16 19.30 3.35
C LYS A 224 3.16 18.96 2.25
N GLN A 225 3.66 18.37 1.17
CA GLN A 225 2.78 17.91 0.12
C GLN A 225 2.23 16.56 0.52
N GLU A 226 1.03 16.56 1.11
CA GLU A 226 0.21 15.35 1.21
C GLU A 226 -0.24 15.00 -0.22
N THR A 227 0.57 14.22 -0.93
CA THR A 227 0.17 13.69 -2.23
C THR A 227 -0.51 12.36 -1.99
N THR A 228 -1.83 12.33 -2.11
CA THR A 228 -2.58 11.09 -2.22
C THR A 228 -2.34 10.47 -3.59
N GLU A 229 -1.46 9.48 -3.65
CA GLU A 229 -1.30 8.62 -4.81
C GLU A 229 -2.46 7.61 -4.82
N TYR A 230 -3.51 7.93 -5.58
CA TYR A 230 -4.60 7.01 -5.87
C TYR A 230 -4.16 6.10 -7.04
N GLY A 231 -3.57 4.95 -6.71
CA GLY A 231 -3.11 3.98 -7.71
C GLY A 231 -2.98 2.57 -7.15
N GLU A 232 -2.90 1.58 -8.05
CA GLU A 232 -2.54 0.21 -7.69
C GLU A 232 -1.13 0.18 -7.11
N LYS A 233 -0.95 -0.50 -5.96
CA LYS A 233 0.37 -0.62 -5.35
C LYS A 233 1.28 -1.48 -6.23
N THR A 234 2.55 -1.09 -6.33
CA THR A 234 3.53 -1.92 -7.03
C THR A 234 3.73 -3.25 -6.31
N SER A 235 4.25 -4.28 -6.99
CA SER A 235 4.50 -5.59 -6.35
C SER A 235 5.47 -5.48 -5.18
N ILE A 236 6.43 -4.55 -5.26
CA ILE A 236 7.44 -4.30 -4.21
C ILE A 236 6.79 -3.64 -2.99
N GLU A 237 5.93 -2.64 -3.20
CA GLU A 237 5.20 -1.99 -2.10
C GLU A 237 4.23 -2.95 -1.44
N PHE A 238 3.46 -3.70 -2.23
CA PHE A 238 2.57 -4.71 -1.69
C PHE A 238 3.33 -5.69 -0.80
N GLN A 239 4.48 -6.16 -1.27
CA GLN A 239 5.32 -7.10 -0.54
C GLN A 239 5.83 -6.55 0.78
N LYS A 240 6.38 -5.33 0.75
CA LYS A 240 6.80 -4.63 1.95
C LYS A 240 5.68 -4.53 2.98
N TYR A 241 4.50 -4.07 2.55
CA TYR A 241 3.37 -3.86 3.46
C TYR A 241 2.79 -5.18 3.97
N PHE A 242 2.66 -6.18 3.12
CA PHE A 242 2.21 -7.51 3.52
C PHE A 242 3.14 -8.12 4.57
N ASP A 243 4.46 -8.10 4.33
CA ASP A 243 5.46 -8.60 5.28
C ASP A 243 5.40 -7.83 6.60
N GLU A 244 5.18 -6.51 6.58
CA GLU A 244 5.01 -5.70 7.78
C GLU A 244 3.77 -6.10 8.58
N ILE A 245 2.61 -6.23 7.91
CA ILE A 245 1.34 -6.63 8.54
C ILE A 245 1.45 -8.02 9.17
N ILE A 246 2.02 -8.99 8.44
CA ILE A 246 2.21 -10.35 8.93
C ILE A 246 3.18 -10.40 10.12
N ASN A 247 4.27 -9.64 10.06
CA ASN A 247 5.19 -9.54 11.19
C ASN A 247 4.52 -8.96 12.44
N ILE A 248 3.66 -7.96 12.28
CA ILE A 248 2.87 -7.39 13.37
C ILE A 248 1.86 -8.43 13.90
N ALA A 249 1.17 -9.15 13.02
CA ALA A 249 0.28 -10.25 13.41
C ALA A 249 1.00 -11.28 14.30
N PHE A 250 2.17 -11.74 13.88
CA PHE A 250 2.92 -12.73 14.65
C PHE A 250 3.58 -12.19 15.92
N LYS A 251 4.20 -11.00 15.88
CA LYS A 251 4.98 -10.48 17.02
C LYS A 251 4.14 -9.70 18.02
N SER A 252 3.27 -8.81 17.55
CA SER A 252 2.49 -7.92 18.41
C SER A 252 1.21 -8.59 18.89
N TYR A 253 0.51 -9.30 18.01
CA TYR A 253 -0.75 -9.97 18.35
C TYR A 253 -0.59 -11.46 18.70
N ASN A 254 0.64 -12.00 18.63
CA ASN A 254 0.97 -13.39 19.01
C ASN A 254 0.11 -14.46 18.31
N TYR A 255 -0.28 -14.21 17.05
CA TYR A 255 -0.83 -15.27 16.21
C TYR A 255 0.25 -16.34 16.00
N LYS A 256 -0.15 -17.62 15.94
CA LYS A 256 0.73 -18.74 15.57
C LYS A 256 0.54 -19.14 14.12
N GLN A 257 -0.64 -18.85 13.60
CA GLN A 257 -1.04 -19.23 12.26
C GLN A 257 -1.85 -18.09 11.62
N VAL A 258 -1.59 -17.85 10.35
CA VAL A 258 -2.39 -16.94 9.51
C VAL A 258 -2.95 -17.76 8.36
N ILE A 259 -4.27 -17.75 8.23
CA ILE A 259 -5.00 -18.42 7.15
C ILE A 259 -5.65 -17.34 6.30
N ILE A 260 -5.28 -17.30 5.03
CA ILE A 260 -5.79 -16.33 4.06
C ILE A 260 -6.58 -17.09 3.01
N VAL A 261 -7.87 -16.81 2.95
CA VAL A 261 -8.78 -17.34 1.93
C VAL A 261 -9.02 -16.29 0.87
N ILE A 262 -8.78 -16.62 -0.39
CA ILE A 262 -9.00 -15.73 -1.54
C ILE A 262 -10.12 -16.34 -2.38
N ASP A 263 -11.34 -15.85 -2.17
CA ASP A 263 -12.54 -16.35 -2.84
C ASP A 263 -12.82 -15.59 -4.14
N ASN A 264 -13.53 -16.25 -5.05
CA ASN A 264 -13.98 -15.72 -6.33
C ASN A 264 -12.89 -15.12 -7.25
N LEU A 265 -11.63 -15.55 -7.12
CA LEU A 265 -10.56 -15.08 -8.01
C LEU A 265 -10.83 -15.46 -9.48
N ASP A 266 -11.54 -16.57 -9.69
CA ASP A 266 -12.01 -17.08 -10.99
C ASP A 266 -13.10 -16.20 -11.66
N ARG A 267 -13.63 -15.19 -10.95
CA ARG A 267 -14.70 -14.28 -11.44
C ARG A 267 -14.25 -12.84 -11.68
N VAL A 268 -12.96 -12.58 -11.48
CA VAL A 268 -12.33 -11.27 -11.71
C VAL A 268 -11.79 -11.20 -13.13
N ASP A 269 -11.53 -9.98 -13.62
CA ASP A 269 -10.85 -9.81 -14.91
C ASP A 269 -9.50 -10.58 -14.94
N PRO A 270 -9.18 -11.31 -16.03
CA PRO A 270 -7.98 -12.14 -16.09
C PRO A 270 -6.67 -11.39 -15.88
N GLU A 271 -6.54 -10.14 -16.32
CA GLU A 271 -5.32 -9.34 -16.12
C GLU A 271 -5.14 -9.00 -14.64
N GLN A 272 -6.22 -8.56 -13.99
CA GLN A 272 -6.22 -8.27 -12.56
C GLN A 272 -5.97 -9.52 -11.72
N ALA A 273 -6.62 -10.64 -12.05
CA ALA A 273 -6.41 -11.92 -11.37
C ALA A 273 -4.95 -12.39 -11.49
N LYS A 274 -4.34 -12.30 -12.68
CA LYS A 274 -2.91 -12.59 -12.89
C LYS A 274 -2.02 -11.64 -12.09
N SER A 275 -2.31 -10.35 -12.10
CA SER A 275 -1.56 -9.31 -11.35
C SER A 275 -1.51 -9.61 -9.85
N VAL A 276 -2.67 -9.89 -9.24
CA VAL A 276 -2.80 -10.24 -7.82
C VAL A 276 -2.12 -11.58 -7.56
N TRP A 277 -2.38 -12.59 -8.38
CA TRP A 277 -1.80 -13.93 -8.23
C TRP A 277 -0.27 -13.92 -8.30
N SER A 278 0.32 -13.26 -9.29
CA SER A 278 1.78 -13.15 -9.43
C SER A 278 2.41 -12.43 -8.25
N THR A 279 1.72 -11.46 -7.67
CA THR A 279 2.19 -10.77 -6.47
C THR A 279 2.12 -11.69 -5.26
N LEU A 280 1.04 -12.44 -5.09
CA LEU A 280 0.88 -13.38 -3.97
C LEU A 280 1.79 -14.60 -4.06
N GLN A 281 2.12 -15.03 -5.28
CA GLN A 281 2.95 -16.21 -5.55
C GLN A 281 4.35 -16.11 -4.91
N THR A 282 4.89 -14.90 -4.74
CA THR A 282 6.18 -14.69 -4.08
C THR A 282 6.13 -15.08 -2.59
N PHE A 283 4.97 -14.95 -1.94
CA PHE A 283 4.73 -15.38 -0.55
C PHE A 283 4.42 -16.87 -0.46
N PHE A 284 3.70 -17.42 -1.44
CA PHE A 284 3.36 -18.86 -1.50
C PHE A 284 4.58 -19.76 -1.51
N GLN A 285 5.68 -19.29 -2.12
CA GLN A 285 6.93 -20.04 -2.24
C GLN A 285 7.88 -19.87 -1.05
N GLY A 286 7.48 -19.12 -0.01
CA GLY A 286 8.30 -18.90 1.19
C GLY A 286 9.62 -18.16 0.95
N ARG A 287 9.80 -17.53 -0.23
CA ARG A 287 11.06 -16.89 -0.62
C ARG A 287 11.29 -15.52 0.03
N SER A 288 10.23 -14.83 0.48
CA SER A 288 10.33 -13.48 1.07
C SER A 288 10.39 -13.45 2.60
N LEU A 289 9.97 -14.51 3.28
CA LEU A 289 9.97 -14.54 4.75
C LEU A 289 11.36 -14.95 5.26
N THR A 290 12.39 -14.20 4.85
CA THR A 290 13.70 -14.16 5.50
C THR A 290 13.56 -13.39 6.80
N THR A 291 12.84 -13.96 7.76
CA THR A 291 12.94 -13.52 9.15
C THR A 291 13.44 -14.71 9.95
N ASN A 292 14.60 -14.53 10.56
CA ASN A 292 15.18 -15.37 11.60
C ASN A 292 14.21 -15.49 12.79
N SER A 293 13.06 -16.14 12.65
CA SER A 293 12.13 -16.40 13.72
C SER A 293 12.24 -17.85 14.14
N THR A 294 12.79 -18.04 15.32
CA THR A 294 12.81 -19.23 16.17
C THR A 294 11.41 -19.75 16.56
N GLN A 295 10.34 -19.32 15.87
CA GLN A 295 8.95 -19.70 16.13
C GLN A 295 8.35 -20.38 14.89
N ASN A 296 7.68 -21.52 15.12
CA ASN A 296 6.89 -22.30 14.14
C ASN A 296 5.64 -21.53 13.66
N ASN A 297 5.80 -20.30 13.18
CA ASN A 297 4.70 -19.52 12.63
C ASN A 297 4.49 -19.90 11.17
N LYS A 298 3.25 -20.19 10.78
CA LYS A 298 2.92 -20.60 9.41
C LYS A 298 1.84 -19.72 8.77
N ILE A 299 1.98 -19.51 7.48
CA ILE A 299 1.01 -18.80 6.64
C ILE A 299 0.45 -19.80 5.63
N ILE A 300 -0.88 -19.92 5.61
CA ILE A 300 -1.58 -20.84 4.73
C ILE A 300 -2.53 -20.05 3.85
N PHE A 301 -2.49 -20.35 2.56
CA PHE A 301 -3.43 -19.80 1.60
C PHE A 301 -4.42 -20.87 1.18
N VAL A 302 -5.69 -20.51 1.13
CA VAL A 302 -6.77 -21.35 0.60
C VAL A 302 -7.43 -20.58 -0.52
N VAL A 303 -7.53 -21.20 -1.69
CA VAL A 303 -8.11 -20.54 -2.87
C VAL A 303 -9.21 -21.45 -3.39
N PRO A 304 -10.48 -21.12 -3.09
CA PRO A 304 -11.60 -21.74 -3.76
C PRO A 304 -11.59 -21.36 -5.25
N TYR A 305 -11.73 -22.35 -6.12
CA TYR A 305 -11.80 -22.11 -7.55
C TYR A 305 -12.70 -23.13 -8.25
N ASP A 306 -13.36 -22.68 -9.32
CA ASP A 306 -13.87 -23.58 -10.34
C ASP A 306 -12.78 -23.90 -11.37
N LYS A 307 -12.63 -25.17 -11.74
CA LYS A 307 -11.54 -25.61 -12.63
C LYS A 307 -11.63 -24.95 -14.00
N GLU A 308 -12.84 -24.83 -14.55
CA GLU A 308 -13.08 -24.26 -15.88
C GLU A 308 -12.89 -22.74 -15.84
N GLY A 309 -13.53 -22.06 -14.88
CA GLY A 309 -13.42 -20.62 -14.67
C GLY A 309 -11.98 -20.17 -14.40
N PHE A 310 -11.26 -20.90 -13.54
CA PHE A 310 -9.87 -20.60 -13.26
C PHE A 310 -9.02 -20.85 -14.50
N SER A 311 -9.16 -21.99 -15.20
CA SER A 311 -8.38 -22.25 -16.43
C SER A 311 -8.58 -21.16 -17.49
N ALA A 312 -9.79 -20.58 -17.59
CA ALA A 312 -10.11 -19.50 -18.52
C ALA A 312 -9.31 -18.20 -18.29
N ILE A 313 -8.90 -17.92 -17.04
CA ILE A 313 -8.04 -16.76 -16.75
C ILE A 313 -6.67 -16.94 -17.41
N TRP A 314 -6.13 -18.16 -17.39
CA TRP A 314 -4.79 -18.44 -17.90
C TRP A 314 -4.75 -18.85 -19.38
N SER A 315 -5.88 -19.22 -19.99
CA SER A 315 -5.98 -19.59 -21.40
C SER A 315 -6.23 -18.42 -22.37
N LYS A 316 -6.59 -17.23 -21.90
CA LYS A 316 -6.68 -16.04 -22.77
C LYS A 316 -5.28 -15.55 -23.16
N GLY A 317 -4.66 -16.23 -24.13
CA GLY A 317 -3.28 -16.00 -24.54
C GLY A 317 -2.76 -16.85 -25.70
N LYS A 318 -3.51 -16.92 -26.82
CA LYS A 318 -3.17 -17.52 -28.15
C LYS A 318 -3.41 -19.05 -28.32
N ASN A 319 -4.37 -19.34 -29.21
CA ASN A 319 -4.66 -20.59 -29.94
C ASN A 319 -5.14 -21.81 -29.10
N GLU A 320 -6.41 -22.15 -29.35
CA GLU A 320 -7.35 -23.03 -28.62
C GLU A 320 -6.99 -24.53 -28.48
N SER A 321 -5.76 -24.97 -28.73
CA SER A 321 -5.41 -26.41 -28.62
C SER A 321 -4.23 -26.74 -27.72
N ASN A 322 -3.36 -25.78 -27.39
CA ASN A 322 -2.25 -25.97 -26.45
C ASN A 322 -2.48 -25.31 -25.08
N ASP A 323 -3.52 -24.47 -24.96
CA ASP A 323 -3.75 -23.65 -23.77
C ASP A 323 -4.29 -24.44 -22.56
N ASP A 324 -5.06 -25.52 -22.77
CA ASP A 324 -5.56 -26.36 -21.66
C ASP A 324 -4.42 -27.09 -20.93
N GLY A 325 -3.37 -27.49 -21.66
CA GLY A 325 -2.17 -28.08 -21.08
C GLY A 325 -1.34 -27.05 -20.28
N ILE A 326 -1.33 -25.79 -20.72
CA ILE A 326 -0.62 -24.70 -20.04
C ILE A 326 -1.37 -24.29 -18.77
N ALA A 327 -2.70 -24.14 -18.84
CA ALA A 327 -3.54 -23.81 -17.70
C ALA A 327 -3.51 -24.90 -16.62
N SER A 328 -3.61 -26.17 -17.01
CA SER A 328 -3.51 -27.30 -16.07
C SER A 328 -2.12 -27.41 -15.45
N SER A 329 -1.03 -27.23 -16.23
CA SER A 329 0.33 -27.16 -15.68
C SER A 329 0.54 -25.97 -14.75
N PHE A 330 -0.13 -24.84 -15.00
CA PHE A 330 -0.08 -23.69 -14.12
C PHE A 330 -0.82 -23.97 -12.80
N LEU A 331 -2.02 -24.55 -12.86
CA LEU A 331 -2.78 -25.01 -11.69
C LEU A 331 -1.97 -25.95 -10.80
N ASP A 332 -1.29 -26.92 -11.40
CA ASP A 332 -0.42 -27.87 -10.67
C ASP A 332 0.77 -27.18 -9.98
N LYS A 333 1.23 -26.03 -10.50
CA LYS A 333 2.29 -25.21 -9.87
C LYS A 333 1.73 -24.23 -8.83
N CYS A 334 0.45 -23.91 -8.89
CA CYS A 334 -0.20 -22.95 -8.02
C CYS A 334 -0.52 -23.53 -6.64
N PHE A 335 -0.99 -24.78 -6.62
CA PHE A 335 -1.48 -25.42 -5.42
C PHE A 335 -0.57 -26.58 -5.04
N GLN A 336 -0.03 -26.56 -3.82
CA GLN A 336 0.73 -27.69 -3.29
C GLN A 336 -0.21 -28.84 -2.86
N VAL A 337 -1.43 -28.51 -2.44
CA VAL A 337 -2.47 -29.48 -2.07
C VAL A 337 -3.79 -29.07 -2.71
N ARG A 338 -4.58 -30.05 -3.18
CA ARG A 338 -5.95 -29.84 -3.67
C ARG A 338 -6.92 -30.61 -2.79
N VAL A 339 -7.98 -29.94 -2.36
CA VAL A 339 -9.11 -30.55 -1.66
C VAL A 339 -10.33 -30.36 -2.55
N GLU A 340 -11.04 -31.45 -2.82
CA GLU A 340 -12.22 -31.43 -3.68
C GLU A 340 -13.49 -31.18 -2.86
N VAL A 341 -14.36 -30.32 -3.39
CA VAL A 341 -15.74 -30.11 -2.91
C VAL A 341 -16.67 -30.86 -3.86
N PRO A 342 -17.19 -32.02 -3.45
CA PRO A 342 -18.05 -32.81 -4.31
C PRO A 342 -19.37 -32.06 -4.55
N GLN A 343 -19.98 -32.33 -5.71
CA GLN A 343 -21.33 -31.86 -5.95
C GLN A 343 -22.31 -32.54 -4.98
N PRO A 344 -23.38 -31.84 -4.54
CA PRO A 344 -24.38 -32.43 -3.66
C PRO A 344 -25.01 -33.66 -4.32
N ILE A 345 -24.97 -34.81 -3.64
CA ILE A 345 -25.59 -36.03 -4.14
C ILE A 345 -27.11 -35.97 -3.96
N SER A 346 -27.84 -36.35 -5.01
CA SER A 346 -29.29 -36.23 -5.10
C SER A 346 -30.05 -37.13 -4.11
N SER A 347 -29.40 -38.13 -3.51
CA SER A 347 -30.00 -39.07 -2.55
C SER A 347 -30.53 -38.39 -1.28
N GLY A 348 -29.97 -37.25 -0.88
CA GLY A 348 -30.39 -36.49 0.32
C GLY A 348 -31.31 -35.30 0.06
N TRP A 349 -31.62 -34.97 -1.20
CA TRP A 349 -32.30 -33.71 -1.55
C TRP A 349 -33.71 -33.61 -0.98
N LEU A 350 -34.44 -34.74 -0.91
CA LEU A 350 -35.82 -34.79 -0.41
C LEU A 350 -35.91 -34.36 1.05
N ASN A 351 -35.00 -34.85 1.90
CA ASN A 351 -34.95 -34.49 3.31
C ASN A 351 -34.61 -33.01 3.48
N TYR A 352 -33.66 -32.50 2.71
CA TYR A 352 -33.30 -31.09 2.71
C TYR A 352 -34.50 -30.22 2.29
N CYS A 353 -35.16 -30.59 1.19
CA CYS A 353 -36.35 -29.90 0.70
C CYS A 353 -37.48 -29.90 1.75
N GLU A 354 -37.72 -31.03 2.42
CA GLU A 354 -38.71 -31.11 3.50
C GLU A 354 -38.35 -30.17 4.67
N GLN A 355 -37.07 -30.05 5.02
CA GLN A 355 -36.61 -29.10 6.04
C GLN A 355 -36.84 -27.65 5.60
N CYS A 356 -36.51 -27.29 4.36
CA CYS A 356 -36.77 -25.96 3.81
C CYS A 356 -38.27 -25.62 3.81
N ILE A 357 -39.13 -26.55 3.34
CA ILE A 357 -40.58 -26.37 3.36
C ILE A 357 -41.08 -26.21 4.80
N ASN A 358 -40.52 -26.97 5.74
CA ASN A 358 -40.91 -26.85 7.15
C ASN A 358 -40.50 -25.52 7.77
N GLN A 359 -39.34 -24.98 7.42
CA GLN A 359 -38.87 -23.66 7.86
C GLN A 359 -39.63 -22.51 7.19
N ALA A 360 -40.00 -22.65 5.91
CA ALA A 360 -40.70 -21.62 5.16
C ALA A 360 -42.18 -21.53 5.53
N LEU A 361 -42.87 -22.66 5.75
CA LEU A 361 -44.31 -22.72 5.99
C LEU A 361 -44.65 -22.95 7.46
N ILE A 362 -44.61 -21.89 8.27
CA ILE A 362 -44.85 -21.94 9.71
C ILE A 362 -46.35 -22.03 10.01
N GLY A 363 -46.77 -23.01 10.80
CA GLY A 363 -48.19 -23.20 11.17
C GLY A 363 -49.06 -23.93 10.14
N TRP A 364 -48.49 -24.37 9.02
CA TRP A 364 -49.18 -25.18 8.01
C TRP A 364 -49.24 -26.66 8.43
N SER A 365 -50.37 -27.35 8.22
CA SER A 365 -50.49 -28.79 8.48
C SER A 365 -49.73 -29.60 7.42
N LYS A 366 -49.25 -30.81 7.77
CA LYS A 366 -48.48 -31.67 6.84
C LYS A 366 -49.21 -31.90 5.51
N GLU A 367 -50.53 -32.14 5.54
CA GLU A 367 -51.35 -32.31 4.32
C GLU A 367 -51.41 -31.04 3.44
N LYS A 368 -51.39 -29.85 4.06
CA LYS A 368 -51.39 -28.58 3.33
C LYS A 368 -50.02 -28.20 2.77
N LYS A 369 -48.92 -28.64 3.40
CA LYS A 369 -47.55 -28.45 2.90
C LYS A 369 -47.21 -29.32 1.68
N ILE A 370 -47.90 -30.44 1.49
CA ILE A 370 -47.65 -31.38 0.38
C ILE A 370 -48.52 -31.06 -0.86
N ARG A 371 -49.64 -30.35 -0.68
CA ARG A 371 -50.62 -30.03 -1.74
C ARG A 371 -50.38 -28.71 -2.49
N ASN A 372 -49.61 -27.80 -1.89
CA ASN A 372 -49.20 -26.51 -2.47
C ASN A 372 -47.71 -26.56 -2.74
#